data_AF-A0A9E6V0L0-F1
#
_entry.id   AF-A0A9E6V0L0-F1
#
_cell.length_a   1.000
_cell.length_b   1.000
_cell.length_c   1.000
_cell.angle_alpha   90.00
_cell.angle_beta   90.00
_cell.angle_gamma   90.00
#
_symmetry.space_group_name_H-M   'P 1'
#
loop_
_entity.id
_entity.type
_entity.pdbx_description
1 polymer ?
#
loop_
_entity_poly.entity_id
_entity_poly.type
_entity_poly.pdbx_seq_one_letter_code
_entity_poly.pdbx_strand_id
1 'polypeptide(L)'
;MNNIPDNIRLKELAIIANSNKPFFDDFIEFLQSENYYGLYEFVIEKDSYKAQEVWIKYFNRKVPQDLNLYDGIARPYPQSKAKWLFLGWIFRDAPIQRLQTILKNIDGAANERKAILINHVREYVSTILPEPERWEWFPICEVMMERLEGSRRAIKGTLFEAIVRINLKEIFKNNNINLIVGETQIKISGETYDVTVTGNQGKILIPVKTRETTGGGHALLFTRDINQAIEKANSEEYKCIPIIIAESWKIDFDSLKSQEFIHIDKNPNQITEVEPILNNKLQEILHIFQSIE
;
A
#
# COMPACT_ATOMS: atom_id res chain seq x y z
N MET A 1 -30.77 -22.42 2.22
CA MET A 1 -30.13 -21.11 2.05
C MET A 1 -28.68 -21.39 1.71
N ASN A 2 -28.22 -20.95 0.54
CA ASN A 2 -26.82 -21.09 0.15
C ASN A 2 -25.96 -20.36 1.17
N ASN A 3 -24.96 -21.02 1.74
CA ASN A 3 -23.94 -20.41 2.59
C ASN A 3 -23.25 -19.32 1.78
N ILE A 4 -23.63 -18.05 1.99
CA ILE A 4 -22.84 -16.93 1.53
C ILE A 4 -21.55 -16.97 2.36
N PRO A 5 -20.37 -17.15 1.75
CA PRO A 5 -19.12 -17.18 2.48
C PRO A 5 -18.91 -15.84 3.20
N ASP A 6 -18.43 -15.91 4.44
CA ASP A 6 -18.14 -14.72 5.24
C ASP A 6 -17.18 -13.79 4.50
N ASN A 7 -17.50 -12.49 4.49
CA ASN A 7 -16.57 -11.47 4.01
C ASN A 7 -15.52 -11.18 5.09
N ILE A 8 -14.62 -12.15 5.29
CA ILE A 8 -13.55 -12.11 6.30
C ILE A 8 -12.73 -10.83 6.16
N ARG A 9 -12.42 -10.42 4.92
CA ARG A 9 -11.69 -9.20 4.62
C ARG A 9 -12.38 -7.95 5.16
N LEU A 10 -13.67 -7.78 4.88
CA LEU A 10 -14.43 -6.63 5.39
C LEU A 10 -14.47 -6.65 6.92
N LYS A 11 -14.66 -7.82 7.52
CA LYS A 11 -14.66 -8.00 8.97
C LYS A 11 -13.31 -7.58 9.59
N GLU A 12 -12.19 -8.01 9.02
CA GLU A 12 -10.85 -7.63 9.47
C GLU A 12 -10.62 -6.12 9.36
N LEU A 13 -10.96 -5.50 8.22
CA LEU A 13 -10.83 -4.06 8.03
C LEU A 13 -11.68 -3.27 9.02
N ALA A 14 -12.91 -3.72 9.27
CA ALA A 14 -13.80 -3.08 10.25
C ALA A 14 -13.25 -3.19 11.68
N ILE A 15 -12.65 -4.32 12.05
CA ILE A 15 -11.98 -4.47 13.35
C ILE A 15 -10.83 -3.46 13.47
N ILE A 16 -9.96 -3.37 12.46
CA ILE A 16 -8.80 -2.44 12.50
C ILE A 16 -9.27 -0.99 12.50
N ALA A 17 -10.28 -0.63 11.71
CA ALA A 17 -10.84 0.72 11.69
C ALA A 17 -11.40 1.12 13.06
N ASN A 18 -12.11 0.21 13.74
CA ASN A 18 -12.57 0.47 15.11
C ASN A 18 -11.42 0.56 16.12
N SER A 19 -10.34 -0.21 15.95
CA SER A 19 -9.12 -0.05 16.75
C SER A 19 -8.45 1.31 16.56
N ASN A 20 -8.73 2.03 15.47
CA ASN A 20 -8.26 3.39 15.23
C ASN A 20 -9.20 4.47 15.82
N LYS A 21 -10.40 4.12 16.28
CA LYS A 21 -11.35 5.08 16.87
C LYS A 21 -10.76 5.86 18.06
N PRO A 22 -9.99 5.26 18.98
CA PRO A 22 -9.36 6.04 20.06
C PRO A 22 -8.47 7.18 19.55
N PHE A 23 -7.83 7.01 18.39
CA PHE A 23 -7.01 8.08 17.78
C PHE A 23 -7.89 9.21 17.24
N PHE A 24 -9.08 8.88 16.74
CA PHE A 24 -10.09 9.86 16.36
C PHE A 24 -10.64 10.61 17.58
N ASP A 25 -11.00 9.88 18.63
CA ASP A 25 -11.55 10.46 19.85
C ASP A 25 -10.55 11.44 20.51
N ASP A 26 -9.26 11.09 20.59
CA ASP A 26 -8.18 11.99 21.07
C ASP A 26 -8.02 13.27 20.23
N PHE A 27 -8.36 13.21 18.94
CA PHE A 27 -8.39 14.39 18.09
C PHE A 27 -9.64 15.24 18.33
N ILE A 28 -10.80 14.63 18.59
CA ILE A 28 -12.00 15.38 18.99
C ILE A 28 -11.78 16.07 20.33
N GLU A 29 -11.20 15.39 21.31
CA GLU A 29 -10.84 15.97 22.62
C GLU A 29 -9.86 17.15 22.46
N PHE A 30 -8.91 17.04 21.53
CA PHE A 30 -8.04 18.16 21.18
C PHE A 30 -8.83 19.37 20.67
N LEU A 31 -9.74 19.16 19.71
CA LEU A 31 -10.54 20.24 19.14
C LEU A 31 -11.43 20.90 20.21
N GLN A 32 -11.98 20.11 21.13
CA GLN A 32 -12.75 20.60 22.27
C GLN A 32 -11.90 21.48 23.20
N SER A 33 -10.63 21.12 23.43
CA SER A 33 -9.70 21.97 24.19
C SER A 33 -9.39 23.31 23.49
N GLU A 34 -9.62 23.39 22.18
CA GLU A 34 -9.49 24.60 21.36
C GLU A 34 -10.83 25.30 21.10
N ASN A 35 -11.88 24.95 21.87
CA ASN A 35 -13.23 25.53 21.82
C ASN A 35 -14.06 25.16 20.57
N TYR A 36 -13.80 24.02 19.95
CA TYR A 36 -14.67 23.44 18.92
C TYR A 36 -15.47 22.26 19.50
N TYR A 37 -16.79 22.26 19.36
CA TYR A 37 -17.64 21.21 19.91
C TYR A 37 -17.34 19.82 19.32
N GLY A 38 -17.09 19.78 18.02
CA GLY A 38 -16.64 18.60 17.29
C GLY A 38 -15.86 18.97 16.03
N LEU A 39 -15.70 17.96 15.17
CA LEU A 39 -14.93 18.11 13.93
C LEU A 39 -15.63 19.05 12.94
N TYR A 40 -16.96 19.00 12.86
CA TYR A 40 -17.72 19.80 11.91
C TYR A 40 -17.49 21.30 12.11
N GLU A 41 -17.60 21.78 13.36
CA GLU A 41 -17.42 23.20 13.70
C GLU A 41 -16.03 23.69 13.30
N PHE A 42 -15.02 22.84 13.47
CA PHE A 42 -13.68 23.17 13.04
C PHE A 42 -13.53 23.18 11.51
N VAL A 43 -14.16 22.23 10.81
CA VAL A 43 -14.17 22.16 9.34
C VAL A 43 -14.77 23.42 8.72
N ILE A 44 -15.84 23.98 9.32
CA ILE A 44 -16.51 25.18 8.80
C ILE A 44 -15.97 26.51 9.36
N GLU A 45 -14.90 26.48 10.17
CA GLU A 45 -14.24 27.68 10.68
C GLU A 45 -13.85 28.62 9.52
N LYS A 46 -14.34 29.86 9.56
CA LYS A 46 -14.13 30.85 8.50
C LYS A 46 -12.84 31.63 8.71
N ASP A 47 -12.37 31.73 9.94
CA ASP A 47 -11.09 32.36 10.24
C ASP A 47 -9.96 31.37 9.95
N SER A 48 -9.38 31.52 8.76
CA SER A 48 -8.27 30.71 8.27
C SER A 48 -7.03 30.80 9.18
N TYR A 49 -6.77 31.98 9.75
CA TYR A 49 -5.63 32.19 10.64
C TYR A 49 -5.80 31.41 11.94
N LYS A 50 -6.98 31.56 12.56
CA LYS A 50 -7.35 30.80 13.78
C LYS A 50 -7.28 29.29 13.55
N ALA A 51 -7.82 28.79 12.43
CA ALA A 51 -7.76 27.36 12.11
C ALA A 51 -6.31 26.88 11.91
N GLN A 52 -5.46 27.68 11.28
CA GLN A 52 -4.05 27.37 11.09
C GLN A 52 -3.30 27.31 12.43
N GLU A 53 -3.57 28.22 13.37
CA GLU A 53 -2.97 28.17 14.71
C GLU A 53 -3.31 26.88 15.45
N VAL A 54 -4.58 26.46 15.38
CA VAL A 54 -5.04 25.18 15.95
C VAL A 54 -4.29 24.01 15.32
N TRP A 55 -4.05 24.02 14.01
CA TRP A 55 -3.24 22.99 13.36
C TRP A 55 -1.80 22.97 13.82
N ILE A 56 -1.16 24.13 13.99
CA ILE A 56 0.21 24.23 14.49
C ILE A 56 0.28 23.61 15.90
N LYS A 57 -0.66 23.97 16.78
CA LYS A 57 -0.78 23.37 18.12
C LYS A 57 -0.95 21.85 18.04
N TYR A 58 -1.84 21.35 17.18
CA TYR A 58 -2.05 19.92 17.01
C TYR A 58 -0.78 19.21 16.56
N PHE A 59 -0.07 19.72 15.55
CA PHE A 59 1.16 19.09 15.05
C PHE A 59 2.28 19.10 16.10
N ASN A 60 2.35 20.13 16.94
CA ASN A 60 3.33 20.24 18.02
C ASN A 60 2.97 19.42 19.26
N ARG A 61 1.68 19.10 19.47
CA ARG A 61 1.22 18.24 20.59
C ARG A 61 1.93 16.87 20.53
N LYS A 62 2.28 16.27 21.67
CA LYS A 62 2.68 14.86 21.69
C LYS A 62 1.44 13.98 21.77
N VAL A 63 1.39 12.91 20.97
CA VAL A 63 0.34 11.89 21.12
C VAL A 63 0.69 11.03 22.34
N PRO A 64 -0.29 10.65 23.18
CA PRO A 64 -0.06 9.67 24.25
C PRO A 64 0.68 8.43 23.74
N GLN A 65 1.59 7.89 24.56
CA GLN A 65 2.51 6.83 24.12
C GLN A 65 1.78 5.53 23.74
N ASP A 66 0.68 5.23 24.41
CA ASP A 66 -0.12 4.02 24.18
C ASP A 66 -1.18 4.20 23.07
N LEU A 67 -1.30 5.41 22.54
CA LEU A 67 -2.28 5.73 21.50
C LEU A 67 -1.66 5.56 20.11
N ASN A 68 -2.18 4.58 19.37
CA ASN A 68 -1.64 4.17 18.08
C ASN A 68 -2.66 4.37 16.96
N LEU A 69 -2.13 4.76 15.80
CA LEU A 69 -2.83 4.61 14.52
C LEU A 69 -2.27 3.37 13.83
N TYR A 70 -3.15 2.44 13.47
CA TYR A 70 -2.81 1.16 12.87
C TYR A 70 -2.94 1.17 11.35
N ASP A 71 -2.08 0.40 10.68
CA ASP A 71 -2.11 0.14 9.25
C ASP A 71 -3.05 -1.03 8.89
N GLY A 72 -3.15 -1.35 7.59
CA GLY A 72 -4.05 -2.38 7.06
C GLY A 72 -3.81 -3.82 7.55
N ILE A 73 -2.78 -4.07 8.38
CA ILE A 73 -2.53 -5.37 9.03
C ILE A 73 -2.41 -5.24 10.56
N ALA A 74 -3.00 -4.17 11.14
CA ALA A 74 -2.98 -3.89 12.58
C ALA A 74 -1.59 -3.58 13.16
N ARG A 75 -0.62 -3.15 12.35
CA ARG A 75 0.69 -2.69 12.84
C ARG A 75 0.65 -1.18 13.11
N PRO A 76 1.18 -0.68 14.23
CA PRO A 76 1.18 0.74 14.54
C PRO A 76 2.09 1.53 13.60
N TYR A 77 1.63 2.68 13.13
CA TYR A 77 2.48 3.65 12.44
C TYR A 77 3.40 4.37 13.43
N PRO A 78 4.63 4.74 13.01
CA PRO A 78 5.45 5.66 13.79
C PRO A 78 4.68 6.97 14.06
N GLN A 79 4.76 7.49 15.29
CA GLN A 79 4.04 8.72 15.68
C GLN A 79 4.32 9.90 14.74
N SER A 80 5.54 10.00 14.21
CA SER A 80 5.93 11.05 13.25
C SER A 80 5.11 11.03 11.95
N LYS A 81 4.52 9.88 11.59
CA LYS A 81 3.66 9.68 10.42
C LYS A 81 2.18 9.62 10.75
N ALA A 82 1.82 9.08 11.93
CA ALA A 82 0.44 8.81 12.31
C ALA A 82 -0.49 10.02 12.12
N LYS A 83 -0.16 11.19 12.70
CA LYS A 83 -0.98 12.39 12.56
C LYS A 83 -1.19 12.84 11.11
N TRP A 84 -0.12 12.77 10.31
CA TRP A 84 -0.18 13.21 8.92
C TRP A 84 -1.11 12.31 8.09
N LEU A 85 -1.00 10.99 8.30
CA LEU A 85 -1.87 10.02 7.64
C LEU A 85 -3.32 10.20 8.08
N PHE A 86 -3.55 10.23 9.39
CA PHE A 86 -4.86 10.39 9.99
C PHE A 86 -5.60 11.65 9.50
N LEU A 87 -4.94 12.82 9.50
CA LEU A 87 -5.55 14.05 8.99
C LEU A 87 -5.85 13.97 7.50
N GLY A 88 -4.95 13.39 6.71
CA GLY A 88 -5.22 13.11 5.30
C GLY A 88 -6.44 12.22 5.11
N TRP A 89 -6.63 11.21 5.97
CA TRP A 89 -7.80 10.32 5.89
C TRP A 89 -9.09 11.04 6.30
N ILE A 90 -9.08 11.81 7.38
CA ILE A 90 -10.26 12.58 7.82
C ILE A 90 -10.73 13.54 6.73
N PHE A 91 -9.81 14.23 6.08
CA PHE A 91 -10.12 15.15 4.99
C PHE A 91 -10.18 14.47 3.62
N ARG A 92 -10.37 13.14 3.58
CA ARG A 92 -10.64 12.34 2.37
C ARG A 92 -9.56 12.46 1.28
N ASP A 93 -8.33 12.70 1.68
CA ASP A 93 -7.20 12.92 0.79
C ASP A 93 -6.18 11.77 0.80
N ALA A 94 -5.18 11.89 -0.07
CA ALA A 94 -4.02 11.00 -0.21
C ALA A 94 -2.77 11.67 0.39
N PRO A 95 -2.50 11.47 1.70
CA PRO A 95 -1.44 12.20 2.42
C PRO A 95 -0.04 11.97 1.87
N ILE A 96 0.24 10.79 1.31
CA ILE A 96 1.56 10.43 0.78
C ILE A 96 1.67 10.74 -0.71
N GLN A 97 0.69 10.33 -1.52
CA GLN A 97 0.77 10.44 -2.98
C GLN A 97 0.56 11.88 -3.47
N ARG A 98 -0.32 12.65 -2.80
CA ARG A 98 -0.71 14.00 -3.21
C ARG A 98 -0.12 15.06 -2.30
N LEU A 99 -0.50 15.04 -1.02
CA LEU A 99 -0.18 16.13 -0.10
C LEU A 99 1.31 16.28 0.15
N GLN A 100 2.06 15.17 0.28
CA GLN A 100 3.50 15.24 0.51
C GLN A 100 4.28 15.89 -0.64
N THR A 101 3.81 15.76 -1.88
CA THR A 101 4.41 16.44 -3.04
C THR A 101 4.15 17.94 -2.98
N ILE A 102 2.93 18.35 -2.64
CA ILE A 102 2.57 19.77 -2.49
C ILE A 102 3.34 20.42 -1.34
N LEU A 103 3.51 19.69 -0.22
CA LEU A 103 4.22 20.15 0.97
C LEU A 103 5.67 20.60 0.68
N LYS A 104 6.31 20.06 -0.36
CA LYS A 104 7.66 20.44 -0.78
C LYS A 104 7.73 21.86 -1.35
N ASN A 105 6.60 22.39 -1.83
CA ASN A 105 6.51 23.70 -2.47
C ASN A 105 6.00 24.80 -1.52
N ILE A 106 5.83 24.49 -0.23
CA ILE A 106 5.42 25.45 0.79
C ILE A 106 6.68 25.80 1.60
N ASP A 107 6.88 27.08 1.88
CA ASP A 107 7.98 27.56 2.71
C ASP A 107 7.64 27.50 4.21
N GLY A 108 8.67 27.40 5.06
CA GLY A 108 8.53 27.43 6.52
C GLY A 108 8.91 26.14 7.24
N ALA A 109 8.74 26.10 8.56
CA ALA A 109 9.08 24.95 9.37
C ALA A 109 8.20 23.73 9.05
N ALA A 110 8.68 22.52 9.36
CA ALA A 110 7.99 21.29 8.97
C ALA A 110 6.52 21.22 9.40
N ASN A 111 6.20 21.64 10.63
CA ASN A 111 4.83 21.63 11.14
C ASN A 111 3.98 22.80 10.64
N GLU A 112 4.59 23.96 10.42
CA GLU A 112 3.90 25.13 9.82
C GLU A 112 3.44 24.81 8.41
N ARG A 113 4.31 24.22 7.58
CA ARG A 113 3.96 23.79 6.22
C ARG A 113 2.79 22.80 6.22
N LYS A 114 2.80 21.84 7.16
CA LYS A 114 1.72 20.86 7.30
C LYS A 114 0.41 21.54 7.72
N ALA A 115 0.48 22.49 8.65
CA ALA A 115 -0.68 23.26 9.10
C ALA A 115 -1.28 24.08 7.95
N ILE A 116 -0.45 24.81 7.20
CA ILE A 116 -0.88 25.57 6.02
C ILE A 116 -1.57 24.65 5.01
N LEU A 117 -0.94 23.52 4.66
CA LEU A 117 -1.49 22.62 3.66
C LEU A 117 -2.82 21.99 4.10
N ILE A 118 -2.88 21.46 5.32
CA ILE A 118 -4.10 20.83 5.83
C ILE A 118 -5.22 21.86 6.02
N ASN A 119 -4.89 23.12 6.35
CA ASN A 119 -5.90 24.17 6.43
C ASN A 119 -6.56 24.44 5.07
N HIS A 120 -5.77 24.52 3.98
CA HIS A 120 -6.33 24.65 2.63
C HIS A 120 -7.17 23.43 2.24
N VAL A 121 -6.73 22.22 2.61
CA VAL A 121 -7.52 21.01 2.38
C VAL A 121 -8.84 21.09 3.13
N ARG A 122 -8.83 21.47 4.41
CA ARG A 122 -10.01 21.68 5.26
C ARG A 122 -11.00 22.68 4.63
N GLU A 123 -10.52 23.82 4.17
CA GLU A 123 -11.34 24.84 3.49
C GLU A 123 -11.95 24.30 2.21
N TYR A 124 -11.18 23.58 1.39
CA TYR A 124 -11.71 22.98 0.17
C TYR A 124 -12.79 21.93 0.48
N VAL A 125 -12.51 21.00 1.39
CA VAL A 125 -13.44 19.92 1.70
C VAL A 125 -14.72 20.40 2.38
N SER A 126 -14.67 21.50 3.14
CA SER A 126 -15.88 22.08 3.74
C SER A 126 -16.87 22.60 2.68
N THR A 127 -16.38 23.00 1.50
CA THR A 127 -17.25 23.45 0.40
C THR A 127 -17.95 22.29 -0.32
N ILE A 128 -17.32 21.12 -0.39
CA ILE A 128 -17.87 19.94 -1.09
C ILE A 128 -18.64 19.00 -0.17
N LEU A 129 -18.39 19.07 1.15
CA LEU A 129 -18.97 18.20 2.17
C LEU A 129 -19.49 19.06 3.34
N PRO A 130 -20.51 19.89 3.09
CA PRO A 130 -20.97 20.90 4.05
C PRO A 130 -21.85 20.31 5.17
N GLU A 131 -22.30 19.06 5.05
CA GLU A 131 -23.24 18.47 6.01
C GLU A 131 -22.51 17.96 7.28
N PRO A 132 -23.01 18.28 8.49
CA PRO A 132 -22.40 17.85 9.75
C PRO A 132 -22.18 16.34 9.85
N GLU A 133 -23.14 15.55 9.37
CA GLU A 133 -23.14 14.08 9.48
C GLU A 133 -21.92 13.47 8.77
N ARG A 134 -21.35 14.15 7.76
CA ARG A 134 -20.16 13.72 7.04
C ARG A 134 -18.89 13.74 7.89
N TRP A 135 -18.91 14.40 9.03
CA TRP A 135 -17.77 14.62 9.91
C TRP A 135 -17.87 13.81 11.23
N GLU A 136 -18.86 12.93 11.30
CA GLU A 136 -19.02 11.95 12.37
C GLU A 136 -18.16 10.70 12.17
N TRP A 137 -17.99 9.91 13.23
CA TRP A 137 -17.14 8.71 13.21
C TRP A 137 -17.49 7.73 12.09
N PHE A 138 -18.78 7.45 11.83
CA PHE A 138 -19.17 6.42 10.87
C PHE A 138 -18.71 6.71 9.43
N PRO A 139 -18.98 7.90 8.85
CA PRO A 139 -18.43 8.23 7.53
C PRO A 139 -16.90 8.29 7.49
N ILE A 140 -16.25 8.72 8.58
CA ILE A 140 -14.79 8.71 8.68
C ILE A 140 -14.26 7.27 8.72
N CYS A 141 -14.94 6.36 9.41
CA CYS A 141 -14.60 4.95 9.50
C CYS A 141 -14.67 4.27 8.12
N GLU A 142 -15.66 4.60 7.29
CA GLU A 142 -15.74 4.12 5.90
C GLU A 142 -14.51 4.53 5.07
N VAL A 143 -14.12 5.81 5.17
CA VAL A 143 -12.92 6.31 4.50
C VAL A 143 -11.67 5.61 5.04
N MET A 144 -11.58 5.41 6.36
CA MET A 144 -10.47 4.67 6.96
C MET A 144 -10.40 3.23 6.47
N MET A 145 -11.53 2.51 6.37
CA MET A 145 -11.55 1.13 5.84
C MET A 145 -11.01 1.07 4.40
N GLU A 146 -11.36 2.04 3.55
CA GLU A 146 -10.82 2.13 2.19
C GLU A 146 -9.29 2.35 2.18
N ARG A 147 -8.82 3.26 3.05
CA ARG A 147 -7.38 3.56 3.19
C ARG A 147 -6.59 2.39 3.77
N LEU A 148 -7.16 1.68 4.74
CA LEU A 148 -6.61 0.46 5.33
C LEU A 148 -6.53 -0.66 4.29
N GLU A 149 -7.53 -0.81 3.42
CA GLU A 149 -7.44 -1.76 2.32
C GLU A 149 -6.32 -1.43 1.34
N GLY A 150 -6.14 -0.14 1.02
CA GLY A 150 -4.98 0.33 0.25
C GLY A 150 -3.66 -0.07 0.91
N SER A 151 -3.52 0.21 2.22
CA SER A 151 -2.34 -0.15 2.99
C SER A 151 -2.10 -1.66 3.04
N ARG A 152 -3.16 -2.46 3.24
CA ARG A 152 -3.09 -3.92 3.31
C ARG A 152 -2.55 -4.51 2.02
N ARG A 153 -3.05 -4.05 0.87
CA ARG A 153 -2.56 -4.47 -0.45
C ARG A 153 -1.10 -4.10 -0.67
N ALA A 154 -0.70 -2.89 -0.29
CA ALA A 154 0.69 -2.45 -0.41
C ALA A 154 1.64 -3.30 0.44
N ILE A 155 1.31 -3.53 1.71
CA ILE A 155 2.13 -4.32 2.63
C ILE A 155 2.25 -5.78 2.16
N LYS A 156 1.15 -6.37 1.70
CA LYS A 156 1.15 -7.74 1.17
C LYS A 156 1.95 -7.88 -0.13
N GLY A 157 1.89 -6.88 -1.01
CA GLY A 157 2.76 -6.83 -2.19
C GLY A 157 4.23 -6.92 -1.78
N THR A 158 4.67 -5.98 -0.93
CA THR A 158 6.05 -5.93 -0.43
C THR A 158 6.49 -7.20 0.31
N LEU A 159 5.58 -7.89 1.00
CA LEU A 159 5.89 -9.14 1.67
C LEU A 159 6.35 -10.22 0.69
N PHE A 160 5.60 -10.46 -0.40
CA PHE A 160 5.99 -11.47 -1.38
C PHE A 160 7.25 -11.08 -2.15
N GLU A 161 7.48 -9.78 -2.38
CA GLU A 161 8.74 -9.29 -2.95
C GLU A 161 9.95 -9.63 -2.06
N ALA A 162 9.78 -9.56 -0.73
CA ALA A 162 10.80 -9.94 0.24
C ALA A 162 10.99 -11.46 0.30
N ILE A 163 9.91 -12.23 0.33
CA ILE A 163 9.95 -13.70 0.32
C ILE A 163 10.71 -14.21 -0.92
N VAL A 164 10.41 -13.67 -2.11
CA VAL A 164 11.11 -14.04 -3.35
C VAL A 164 12.61 -13.76 -3.23
N ARG A 165 13.02 -12.60 -2.69
CA ARG A 165 14.44 -12.28 -2.49
C ARG A 165 15.14 -13.24 -1.56
N ILE A 166 14.53 -13.53 -0.42
CA ILE A 166 15.08 -14.44 0.59
C ILE A 166 15.27 -15.82 -0.04
N ASN A 167 14.22 -16.37 -0.65
CA ASN A 167 14.26 -17.66 -1.32
C ASN A 167 15.36 -17.71 -2.40
N LEU A 168 15.45 -16.70 -3.29
CA LEU A 168 16.48 -16.67 -4.32
C LEU A 168 17.89 -16.61 -3.74
N LYS A 169 18.14 -15.75 -2.73
CA LYS A 169 19.45 -15.66 -2.06
C LYS A 169 19.84 -16.99 -1.43
N GLU A 170 18.92 -17.67 -0.76
CA GLU A 170 19.17 -18.97 -0.15
C GLU A 170 19.40 -20.06 -1.20
N ILE A 171 18.58 -20.11 -2.26
CA ILE A 171 18.74 -21.06 -3.36
C ILE A 171 20.11 -20.88 -4.02
N PHE A 172 20.51 -19.65 -4.36
CA PHE A 172 21.81 -19.40 -4.99
C PHE A 172 22.97 -19.76 -4.08
N LYS A 173 22.89 -19.40 -2.79
CA LYS A 173 23.89 -19.78 -1.79
C LYS A 173 24.02 -21.30 -1.67
N ASN A 174 22.91 -22.03 -1.58
CA ASN A 174 22.91 -23.48 -1.41
C ASN A 174 23.40 -24.23 -2.65
N ASN A 175 23.27 -23.63 -3.84
CA ASN A 175 23.71 -24.21 -5.11
C ASN A 175 25.06 -23.64 -5.60
N ASN A 176 25.75 -22.81 -4.79
CA ASN A 176 27.01 -22.15 -5.15
C ASN A 176 26.95 -21.31 -6.44
N ILE A 177 25.83 -20.62 -6.67
CA ILE A 177 25.60 -19.78 -7.84
C ILE A 177 25.95 -18.33 -7.49
N ASN A 178 26.82 -17.71 -8.28
CA ASN A 178 27.34 -16.35 -8.09
C ASN A 178 26.47 -15.28 -8.75
N LEU A 179 25.22 -15.18 -8.30
CA LEU A 179 24.27 -14.16 -8.76
C LEU A 179 23.92 -13.18 -7.66
N ILE A 180 23.69 -11.93 -8.05
CA ILE A 180 23.33 -10.84 -7.14
C ILE A 180 21.82 -10.60 -7.23
N VAL A 181 21.13 -10.76 -6.10
CA VAL A 181 19.71 -10.40 -5.96
C VAL A 181 19.61 -8.95 -5.48
N GLY A 182 18.96 -8.08 -6.25
CA GLY A 182 18.82 -6.66 -5.93
C GLY A 182 17.96 -6.42 -4.68
N GLU A 183 18.42 -5.52 -3.79
CA GLU A 183 17.74 -5.21 -2.53
C GLU A 183 16.45 -4.41 -2.73
N THR A 184 16.36 -3.61 -3.79
CA THR A 184 15.21 -2.74 -4.07
C THR A 184 14.59 -3.05 -5.43
N GLN A 185 13.33 -2.69 -5.60
CA GLN A 185 12.71 -2.60 -6.92
C GLN A 185 13.50 -1.65 -7.82
N ILE A 186 13.46 -1.87 -9.14
CA ILE A 186 14.03 -0.93 -10.12
C ILE A 186 12.95 -0.47 -11.10
N LYS A 187 13.20 0.67 -11.76
CA LYS A 187 12.32 1.19 -12.80
C LYS A 187 13.03 1.14 -14.16
N ILE A 188 12.45 0.46 -15.14
CA ILE A 188 12.95 0.38 -16.52
C ILE A 188 11.80 0.73 -17.46
N SER A 189 12.02 1.69 -18.36
CA SER A 189 11.07 2.11 -19.41
C SER A 189 9.64 2.37 -18.90
N GLY A 190 9.56 2.97 -17.71
CA GLY A 190 8.31 3.30 -17.03
C GLY A 190 7.72 2.19 -16.17
N GLU A 191 8.16 0.94 -16.32
CA GLU A 191 7.72 -0.20 -15.51
C GLU A 191 8.59 -0.40 -14.28
N THR A 192 7.98 -0.94 -13.23
CA THR A 192 8.65 -1.30 -11.99
C THR A 192 8.80 -2.82 -11.94
N TYR A 193 10.02 -3.28 -11.67
CA TYR A 193 10.33 -4.68 -11.48
C TYR A 193 10.68 -4.92 -10.03
N ASP A 194 9.91 -5.82 -9.43
CA ASP A 194 9.85 -5.94 -7.99
C ASP A 194 11.07 -6.67 -7.45
N VAL A 195 11.66 -7.62 -8.18
CA VAL A 195 12.94 -8.28 -7.86
C VAL A 195 13.85 -8.27 -9.10
N THR A 196 15.16 -8.18 -8.89
CA THR A 196 16.16 -8.30 -9.97
C THR A 196 17.24 -9.30 -9.61
N VAL A 197 17.70 -10.06 -10.60
CA VAL A 197 18.85 -10.97 -10.47
C VAL A 197 19.86 -10.59 -11.54
N THR A 198 21.10 -10.34 -11.12
CA THR A 198 22.20 -9.92 -12.02
C THR A 198 23.34 -10.93 -11.93
N GLY A 199 23.83 -11.37 -13.09
CA GLY A 199 25.05 -12.15 -13.24
C GLY A 199 25.96 -11.54 -14.31
N ASN A 200 27.02 -12.24 -14.70
CA ASN A 200 27.99 -11.69 -15.65
C ASN A 200 27.46 -11.69 -17.08
N GLN A 201 26.56 -12.63 -17.42
CA GLN A 201 26.02 -12.80 -18.76
C GLN A 201 24.67 -12.10 -18.97
N GLY A 202 24.09 -11.50 -17.92
CA GLY A 202 22.85 -10.75 -18.07
C GLY A 202 22.12 -10.43 -16.77
N LYS A 203 20.87 -9.99 -16.95
CA LYS A 203 19.98 -9.61 -15.85
C LYS A 203 18.58 -10.17 -16.12
N ILE A 204 17.99 -10.76 -15.09
CA ILE A 204 16.61 -11.21 -15.06
C ILE A 204 15.78 -10.23 -14.22
N LEU A 205 14.65 -9.81 -14.78
CA LEU A 205 13.67 -8.95 -14.14
C LEU A 205 12.46 -9.77 -13.71
N ILE A 206 12.01 -9.59 -12.47
CA ILE A 206 10.96 -10.42 -11.88
C ILE A 206 9.88 -9.51 -11.30
N PRO A 207 8.79 -9.26 -12.05
CA PRO A 207 7.61 -8.64 -11.48
C PRO A 207 6.87 -9.66 -10.58
N VAL A 208 6.49 -9.24 -9.38
CA VAL A 208 5.73 -10.04 -8.40
C VAL A 208 4.33 -9.46 -8.31
N LYS A 209 3.32 -10.23 -8.71
CA LYS A 209 1.92 -9.79 -8.80
C LYS A 209 1.01 -10.68 -7.95
N THR A 210 0.31 -10.07 -6.99
CA THR A 210 -0.56 -10.76 -6.05
C THR A 210 -2.02 -10.30 -6.17
N ARG A 211 -2.97 -11.25 -6.13
CA ARG A 211 -4.42 -10.97 -6.11
C ARG A 211 -5.19 -11.99 -5.28
N GLU A 212 -6.21 -11.53 -4.56
CA GLU A 212 -6.99 -12.39 -3.66
C GLU A 212 -8.04 -13.25 -4.39
N THR A 213 -8.68 -12.72 -5.44
CA THR A 213 -9.71 -13.44 -6.20
C THR A 213 -9.78 -12.91 -7.61
N THR A 214 -9.89 -13.78 -8.62
CA THR A 214 -9.92 -13.35 -10.03
C THR A 214 -11.07 -13.95 -10.84
N GLY A 215 -12.23 -13.30 -10.78
CA GLY A 215 -13.30 -13.41 -11.77
C GLY A 215 -13.65 -12.04 -12.39
N GLY A 216 -14.15 -12.04 -13.62
CA GLY A 216 -14.64 -10.83 -14.31
C GLY A 216 -13.56 -9.95 -14.97
N GLY A 217 -13.94 -8.73 -15.38
CA GLY A 217 -13.09 -7.82 -16.19
C GLY A 217 -11.76 -7.40 -15.55
N HIS A 218 -11.61 -7.54 -14.22
CA HIS A 218 -10.36 -7.26 -13.51
C HIS A 218 -9.25 -8.28 -13.82
N ALA A 219 -9.59 -9.51 -14.24
CA ALA A 219 -8.61 -10.50 -14.67
C ALA A 219 -7.86 -10.05 -15.94
N LEU A 220 -8.56 -9.37 -16.86
CA LEU A 220 -7.96 -8.83 -18.08
C LEU A 220 -6.99 -7.69 -17.79
N LEU A 221 -7.35 -6.77 -16.90
CA LEU A 221 -6.45 -5.69 -16.47
C LEU A 221 -5.19 -6.24 -15.80
N PHE A 222 -5.36 -7.21 -14.90
CA PHE A 222 -4.24 -7.86 -14.23
C PHE A 222 -3.26 -8.51 -15.22
N THR A 223 -3.79 -9.19 -16.23
CA THR A 223 -3.00 -9.81 -17.30
C THR A 223 -2.30 -8.78 -18.17
N ARG A 224 -3.02 -7.72 -18.55
CA ARG A 224 -2.45 -6.63 -19.35
C ARG A 224 -1.25 -6.01 -18.63
N ASP A 225 -1.35 -5.78 -17.33
CA ASP A 225 -0.27 -5.20 -16.54
C ASP A 225 0.95 -6.17 -16.49
N ILE A 226 0.74 -7.49 -16.42
CA ILE A 226 1.81 -8.49 -16.52
C ILE A 226 2.46 -8.48 -17.91
N ASN A 227 1.65 -8.53 -18.97
CA ASN A 227 2.12 -8.52 -20.35
C ASN A 227 2.90 -7.23 -20.70
N GLN A 228 2.46 -6.08 -20.19
CA GLN A 228 3.17 -4.83 -20.35
C GLN A 228 4.56 -4.86 -19.70
N ALA A 229 4.68 -5.43 -18.49
CA ALA A 229 5.97 -5.62 -17.85
C ALA A 229 6.88 -6.58 -18.63
N ILE A 230 6.33 -7.67 -19.20
CA ILE A 230 7.11 -8.59 -20.03
C ILE A 230 7.61 -7.90 -21.31
N GLU A 231 6.73 -7.21 -22.03
CA GLU A 231 7.07 -6.53 -23.28
C GLU A 231 8.19 -5.51 -23.10
N LYS A 232 8.11 -4.69 -22.04
CA LYS A 232 9.12 -3.66 -21.79
C LYS A 232 10.46 -4.21 -21.31
N ALA A 233 10.47 -5.34 -20.60
CA ALA A 233 11.71 -6.03 -20.27
C ALA A 233 12.37 -6.58 -21.53
N ASN A 234 11.59 -7.28 -22.36
CA ASN A 234 12.06 -7.89 -23.59
C ASN A 234 12.55 -6.85 -24.61
N SER A 235 11.90 -5.68 -24.71
CA SER A 235 12.35 -4.60 -25.60
C SER A 235 13.70 -4.00 -25.22
N GLU A 236 14.10 -4.17 -23.95
CA GLU A 236 15.41 -3.75 -23.42
C GLU A 236 16.36 -4.94 -23.29
N GLU A 237 16.06 -6.05 -23.97
CA GLU A 237 16.85 -7.29 -24.02
C GLU A 237 17.03 -7.98 -22.66
N TYR A 238 16.21 -7.62 -21.67
CA TYR A 238 16.19 -8.31 -20.37
C TYR A 238 15.23 -9.50 -20.40
N LYS A 239 15.67 -10.61 -19.79
CA LYS A 239 14.77 -11.76 -19.53
C LYS A 239 13.79 -11.38 -18.41
N CYS A 240 12.50 -11.66 -18.62
CA CYS A 240 11.44 -11.39 -17.65
C CYS A 240 10.82 -12.70 -17.15
N ILE A 241 10.72 -12.87 -15.83
CA ILE A 241 10.06 -14.04 -15.23
C ILE A 241 9.01 -13.54 -14.23
N PRO A 242 7.75 -13.41 -14.64
CA PRO A 242 6.67 -13.02 -13.74
C PRO A 242 6.42 -14.07 -12.66
N ILE A 243 6.21 -13.61 -11.43
CA ILE A 243 5.69 -14.42 -10.33
C ILE A 243 4.28 -13.94 -10.02
N ILE A 244 3.32 -14.85 -10.15
CA ILE A 244 1.88 -14.57 -10.11
C ILE A 244 1.26 -15.43 -9.01
N ILE A 245 0.71 -14.80 -7.99
CA ILE A 245 0.05 -15.46 -6.85
C ILE A 245 -1.40 -14.97 -6.82
N ALA A 246 -2.30 -15.76 -7.40
CA ALA A 246 -3.68 -15.35 -7.58
C ALA A 246 -4.63 -16.54 -7.51
N GLU A 247 -5.58 -16.48 -6.57
CA GLU A 247 -6.60 -17.52 -6.44
C GLU A 247 -7.67 -17.40 -7.53
N SER A 248 -7.99 -18.54 -8.13
CA SER A 248 -9.01 -18.67 -9.17
C SER A 248 -8.74 -17.76 -10.38
N TRP A 249 -7.47 -17.49 -10.73
CA TRP A 249 -7.14 -16.69 -11.92
C TRP A 249 -7.39 -17.49 -13.19
N LYS A 250 -8.61 -17.33 -13.72
CA LYS A 250 -9.04 -17.98 -14.96
C LYS A 250 -8.57 -17.15 -16.16
N ILE A 251 -7.36 -17.42 -16.61
CA ILE A 251 -6.88 -16.98 -17.91
C ILE A 251 -6.37 -18.14 -18.74
N ASP A 252 -6.33 -17.92 -20.05
CA ASP A 252 -5.51 -18.67 -20.97
C ASP A 252 -4.03 -18.28 -20.77
N PHE A 253 -3.23 -19.15 -20.17
CA PHE A 253 -1.79 -18.90 -19.99
C PHE A 253 -1.06 -18.69 -21.31
N ASP A 254 -1.61 -19.18 -22.44
CA ASP A 254 -1.05 -18.95 -23.78
C ASP A 254 -1.14 -17.47 -24.19
N SER A 255 -1.96 -16.67 -23.50
CA SER A 255 -2.04 -15.22 -23.69
C SER A 255 -0.92 -14.45 -22.97
N LEU A 256 -0.11 -15.10 -22.14
CA LEU A 256 1.06 -14.48 -21.53
C LEU A 256 2.22 -14.41 -22.52
N LYS A 257 2.81 -13.23 -22.66
CA LYS A 257 3.92 -12.97 -23.59
C LYS A 257 5.29 -13.45 -23.07
N SER A 258 5.29 -14.26 -22.02
CA SER A 258 6.51 -14.85 -21.44
C SER A 258 6.45 -16.36 -21.58
N GLN A 259 7.55 -16.95 -22.05
CA GLN A 259 7.74 -18.40 -22.06
C GLN A 259 7.86 -18.96 -20.63
N GLU A 260 8.40 -18.15 -19.72
CA GLU A 260 8.73 -18.55 -18.37
C GLU A 260 7.98 -17.67 -17.36
N PHE A 261 7.18 -18.29 -16.50
CA PHE A 261 6.50 -17.63 -15.40
C PHE A 261 6.21 -18.62 -14.26
N ILE A 262 6.09 -18.10 -13.06
CA ILE A 262 5.64 -18.85 -11.89
C ILE A 262 4.20 -18.44 -11.61
N HIS A 263 3.29 -19.40 -11.62
CA HIS A 263 1.91 -19.21 -11.16
C HIS A 263 1.61 -20.08 -9.95
N ILE A 264 1.01 -19.49 -8.92
CA ILE A 264 0.52 -20.15 -7.71
C ILE A 264 -0.96 -19.81 -7.55
N ASP A 265 -1.82 -20.80 -7.80
CA ASP A 265 -3.28 -20.70 -7.66
C ASP A 265 -3.70 -20.83 -6.19
N LYS A 266 -3.37 -19.81 -5.40
CA LYS A 266 -3.67 -19.73 -3.98
C LYS A 266 -3.96 -18.30 -3.59
N ASN A 267 -4.70 -18.15 -2.49
CA ASN A 267 -4.92 -16.84 -1.91
C ASN A 267 -3.59 -16.32 -1.34
N PRO A 268 -3.10 -15.12 -1.72
CA PRO A 268 -1.87 -14.54 -1.17
C PRO A 268 -1.94 -14.31 0.34
N ASN A 269 -3.13 -14.40 0.95
CA ASN A 269 -3.28 -14.34 2.40
C ASN A 269 -2.83 -15.62 3.12
N GLN A 270 -2.74 -16.75 2.41
CA GLN A 270 -2.31 -18.04 2.96
C GLN A 270 -0.78 -18.19 2.85
N ILE A 271 -0.03 -17.27 3.45
CA ILE A 271 1.44 -17.18 3.30
C ILE A 271 2.12 -18.53 3.63
N THR A 272 1.70 -19.20 4.70
CA THR A 272 2.23 -20.50 5.13
C THR A 272 2.00 -21.63 4.12
N GLU A 273 1.01 -21.49 3.25
CA GLU A 273 0.77 -22.42 2.13
C GLU A 273 1.50 -21.99 0.86
N VAL A 274 1.56 -20.68 0.59
CA VAL A 274 2.13 -20.12 -0.65
C VAL A 274 3.65 -20.19 -0.66
N GLU A 275 4.31 -19.85 0.45
CA GLU A 275 5.77 -19.74 0.52
C GLU A 275 6.50 -21.05 0.19
N PRO A 276 6.10 -22.22 0.72
CA PRO A 276 6.72 -23.50 0.33
C PRO A 276 6.57 -23.81 -1.16
N ILE A 277 5.40 -23.52 -1.75
CA ILE A 277 5.14 -23.73 -3.17
C ILE A 277 6.02 -22.81 -4.02
N LEU A 278 6.13 -21.54 -3.63
CA LEU A 278 6.97 -20.56 -4.29
C LEU A 278 8.45 -21.00 -4.27
N ASN A 279 8.95 -21.46 -3.13
CA ASN A 279 10.32 -21.94 -3.02
C ASN A 279 10.59 -23.11 -3.98
N ASN A 280 9.70 -24.11 -4.00
CA ASN A 280 9.81 -25.25 -4.92
C ASN A 280 9.81 -24.81 -6.40
N LYS A 281 8.89 -23.92 -6.79
CA LYS A 281 8.82 -23.42 -8.17
C LYS A 281 10.06 -22.62 -8.58
N LEU A 282 10.65 -21.87 -7.66
CA LEU A 282 11.93 -21.17 -7.92
C LEU A 282 13.09 -22.15 -8.13
N GLN A 283 13.09 -23.30 -7.44
CA GLN A 283 14.08 -24.35 -7.66
C GLN A 283 13.89 -25.07 -9.01
N GLU A 284 12.65 -25.31 -9.45
CA GLU A 284 12.35 -25.92 -10.76
C GLU A 284 12.95 -25.10 -11.92
N ILE A 285 12.94 -23.78 -11.80
CA ILE A 285 13.47 -22.86 -12.82
C ILE A 285 14.94 -22.45 -12.57
N LEU A 286 15.67 -23.12 -11.67
CA LEU A 286 17.04 -22.72 -11.32
C LEU A 286 17.97 -22.65 -12.53
N HIS A 287 17.78 -23.55 -13.49
CA HIS A 287 18.54 -23.61 -14.74
C HIS A 287 18.48 -22.31 -15.55
N ILE A 288 17.40 -21.53 -15.43
CA ILE A 288 17.25 -20.22 -16.07
C ILE A 288 18.16 -19.18 -15.43
N PHE A 289 18.31 -19.20 -14.11
CA PHE A 289 19.21 -18.29 -13.41
C PHE A 289 20.66 -18.62 -13.70
N GLN A 290 21.00 -19.91 -13.77
CA GLN A 290 22.36 -20.36 -14.14
C GLN A 290 22.78 -19.91 -15.54
N SER A 291 21.84 -19.66 -16.45
CA SER A 291 22.18 -19.19 -17.80
C SER A 291 22.70 -17.74 -17.84
N ILE A 292 22.58 -16.98 -16.74
CA ILE A 292 23.04 -15.59 -16.66
C ILE A 292 24.24 -15.38 -15.72
N GLU A 293 24.67 -16.43 -15.00
CA GLU A 293 25.86 -16.40 -14.13
C GLU A 293 27.12 -16.04 -14.92
#